data_AF-A0A9W5YKV5-F1
#
_entry.id   AF-A0A9W5YKV5-F1
#
_cell.length_a   1.000
_cell.length_b   1.000
_cell.length_c   1.000
_cell.angle_alpha   90.00
_cell.angle_beta   90.00
_cell.angle_gamma   90.00
#
_symmetry.space_group_name_H-M   'P 1'
#
loop_
_entity.id
_entity.type
_entity.pdbx_description
1 polymer ?
#
loop_
_entity_poly.entity_id
_entity_poly.type
_entity_poly.pdbx_seq_one_letter_code
_entity_poly.pdbx_strand_id
1 'polypeptide(L)'
;MFAWLNTEASILRSHTPGTTNYLMRTNPKLRELPVAETRLFPANPAYRSESILSEELREEIYNRVVKQKKSVRAVSVELRVDMRRVAAVVRLVELEKRMEKQGKSLALPYARAIHEMVPVTPLDKPHEEINDLPVHRLTNPQIFYPVSESRQFNRVDAGRVFSAAPALEHEQAAKDVADPSEAISRVTQNPSHIELVGKGEEEQQVLQPADVRIPHPHMVTSTRDIRRVPNESAKHGELYQARLSKQDAADQERKRLIQERKEKQTQRVQPADSRFEFRINDVVVSQETTGKDGRNARAPGRRYGVPNYDRKKGQVKIPTRVEV
;
A
#
# COMPACT_ATOMS: atom_id res chain seq x y z
N MET A 1 -26.00 -16.24 -35.16
CA MET A 1 -24.82 -16.57 -34.33
C MET A 1 -23.60 -16.91 -35.19
N PHE A 2 -23.58 -18.03 -35.93
CA PHE A 2 -22.41 -18.43 -36.73
C PHE A 2 -21.97 -17.41 -37.78
N ALA A 3 -22.90 -16.67 -38.39
CA ALA A 3 -22.58 -15.58 -39.31
C ALA A 3 -21.67 -14.53 -38.66
N TRP A 4 -21.96 -14.13 -37.42
CA TRP A 4 -21.15 -13.17 -36.66
C TRP A 4 -19.77 -13.75 -36.26
N LEU A 5 -19.75 -15.01 -35.81
CA LEU A 5 -18.51 -15.72 -35.46
C LEU A 5 -17.55 -15.84 -36.66
N ASN A 6 -18.08 -16.09 -37.85
CA ASN A 6 -17.28 -16.28 -39.07
C ASN A 6 -16.92 -14.95 -39.77
N THR A 7 -17.54 -13.83 -39.39
CA THR A 7 -17.29 -12.51 -40.00
C THR A 7 -16.63 -11.56 -38.99
N GLU A 8 -17.41 -10.78 -38.25
CA GLU A 8 -16.94 -9.74 -37.33
C GLU A 8 -16.09 -10.27 -36.18
N ALA A 9 -16.46 -11.42 -35.61
CA ALA A 9 -15.76 -12.02 -34.48
C ALA A 9 -14.63 -13.00 -34.88
N SER A 10 -14.35 -13.13 -36.18
CA SER A 10 -13.25 -13.97 -36.66
C SER A 10 -11.89 -13.55 -36.08
N ILE A 11 -11.72 -12.26 -35.78
CA ILE A 11 -10.52 -11.67 -35.15
C ILE A 11 -10.26 -12.20 -33.72
N LEU A 12 -11.27 -12.77 -33.06
CA LEU A 12 -11.17 -13.29 -31.70
C LEU A 12 -10.71 -14.75 -31.67
N ARG A 13 -10.65 -15.43 -32.83
CA ARG A 13 -10.29 -16.84 -32.94
C ARG A 13 -8.83 -17.11 -32.55
N SER A 14 -7.95 -16.18 -32.87
CA SER A 14 -6.52 -16.21 -32.54
C SER A 14 -6.10 -14.84 -32.08
N HIS A 15 -5.17 -14.77 -31.12
CA HIS A 15 -4.59 -13.49 -30.73
C HIS A 15 -3.54 -13.04 -31.75
N THR A 16 -3.39 -11.73 -31.85
CA THR A 16 -2.34 -11.08 -32.66
C THR A 16 -1.30 -10.52 -31.69
N PRO A 17 -0.05 -11.01 -31.70
CA PRO A 17 0.96 -10.62 -30.73
C PRO A 17 1.13 -9.11 -30.59
N GLY A 18 1.12 -8.62 -29.35
CA GLY A 18 1.31 -7.19 -29.03
C GLY A 18 0.08 -6.32 -29.23
N THR A 19 -1.08 -6.90 -29.54
CA THR A 19 -2.33 -6.16 -29.71
C THR A 19 -3.47 -6.82 -28.94
N THR A 20 -4.33 -6.01 -28.34
CA THR A 20 -5.48 -6.50 -27.59
C THR A 20 -6.64 -6.81 -28.54
N ASN A 21 -7.25 -7.99 -28.41
CA ASN A 21 -8.37 -8.41 -29.24
C ASN A 21 -9.68 -8.37 -28.43
N TYR A 22 -10.03 -7.19 -27.90
CA TYR A 22 -11.27 -7.01 -27.15
C TYR A 22 -12.50 -6.88 -28.06
N LEU A 23 -13.68 -7.13 -27.48
CA LEU A 23 -14.97 -7.10 -28.19
C LEU A 23 -15.24 -5.77 -28.90
N MET A 24 -14.72 -4.65 -28.38
CA MET A 24 -14.88 -3.36 -29.06
C MET A 24 -14.26 -3.32 -30.45
N ARG A 25 -13.25 -4.16 -30.73
CA ARG A 25 -12.57 -4.21 -32.03
C ARG A 25 -13.33 -5.01 -33.09
N THR A 26 -14.38 -5.76 -32.73
CA THR A 26 -15.23 -6.43 -33.71
C THR A 26 -16.08 -5.44 -34.50
N ASN A 27 -16.37 -4.27 -33.91
CA ASN A 27 -17.09 -3.21 -34.60
C ASN A 27 -16.10 -2.37 -35.44
N PRO A 28 -16.20 -2.37 -36.79
CA PRO A 28 -15.25 -1.67 -37.65
C PRO A 28 -15.19 -0.16 -37.39
N LYS A 29 -16.28 0.46 -36.93
CA LYS A 29 -16.33 1.90 -36.60
C LYS A 29 -15.56 2.24 -35.32
N LEU A 30 -15.43 1.28 -34.41
CA LEU A 30 -14.81 1.48 -33.11
C LEU A 30 -13.38 0.93 -33.06
N ARG A 31 -13.02 0.05 -33.99
CA ARG A 31 -11.75 -0.68 -34.04
C ARG A 31 -10.51 0.21 -34.07
N GLU A 32 -10.60 1.36 -34.75
CA GLU A 32 -9.49 2.30 -34.91
C GLU A 32 -9.38 3.31 -33.78
N LEU A 33 -10.35 3.35 -32.86
CA LEU A 33 -10.29 4.25 -31.72
C LEU A 33 -9.28 3.70 -30.70
N PRO A 34 -8.38 4.55 -30.15
CA PRO A 34 -7.43 4.13 -29.10
C PRO A 34 -8.11 3.49 -27.89
N VAL A 35 -9.36 3.87 -27.66
CA VAL A 35 -10.20 3.36 -26.57
C VAL A 35 -10.52 1.86 -26.74
N ALA A 36 -10.54 1.34 -27.96
CA ALA A 36 -10.79 -0.07 -28.23
C ALA A 36 -9.61 -0.97 -27.82
N GLU A 37 -8.42 -0.40 -27.60
CA GLU A 37 -7.25 -1.15 -27.12
C GLU A 37 -7.33 -1.48 -25.63
N THR A 38 -8.08 -0.70 -24.85
CA THR A 38 -8.13 -0.83 -23.38
C THR A 38 -9.51 -1.26 -22.88
N ARG A 39 -10.60 -1.02 -23.60
CA ARG A 39 -11.95 -1.39 -23.13
C ARG A 39 -12.31 -2.83 -23.48
N LEU A 40 -12.47 -3.67 -22.45
CA LEU A 40 -12.95 -5.04 -22.61
C LEU A 40 -14.45 -5.09 -22.89
N PHE A 41 -15.24 -4.33 -22.12
CA PHE A 41 -16.70 -4.41 -22.12
C PHE A 41 -17.31 -3.16 -22.75
N PRO A 42 -18.01 -3.27 -23.89
CA PRO A 42 -18.61 -2.12 -24.56
C PRO A 42 -19.60 -1.34 -23.67
N ALA A 43 -20.34 -2.04 -22.82
CA ALA A 43 -21.36 -1.45 -21.95
C ALA A 43 -20.81 -0.77 -20.68
N ASN A 44 -19.58 -1.11 -20.25
CA ASN A 44 -18.97 -0.54 -19.05
C ASN A 44 -17.73 0.28 -19.42
N PRO A 45 -17.88 1.59 -19.70
CA PRO A 45 -16.76 2.44 -20.11
C PRO A 45 -15.76 2.73 -18.98
N ALA A 46 -16.13 2.48 -17.73
CA ALA A 46 -15.27 2.73 -16.56
C ALA A 46 -14.21 1.64 -16.39
N TYR A 47 -14.53 0.38 -16.75
CA TYR A 47 -13.57 -0.72 -16.64
C TYR A 47 -12.67 -0.81 -17.89
N ARG A 48 -11.36 -0.87 -17.66
CA ARG A 48 -10.33 -0.94 -18.69
C ARG A 48 -9.30 -2.01 -18.34
N SER A 49 -8.70 -2.63 -19.36
CA SER A 49 -7.48 -3.42 -19.19
C SER A 49 -6.34 -2.46 -18.98
N GLU A 50 -5.90 -2.36 -17.75
CA GLU A 50 -4.62 -1.73 -17.45
C GLU A 50 -3.48 -2.60 -17.95
N SER A 51 -2.32 -1.97 -18.16
CA SER A 51 -1.12 -2.67 -18.58
C SER A 51 -0.57 -3.55 -17.46
N ILE A 52 0.07 -4.67 -17.82
CA ILE A 52 0.84 -5.51 -16.88
C ILE A 52 2.34 -5.21 -17.01
N LEU A 53 3.12 -5.61 -16.01
CA LEU A 53 4.57 -5.44 -16.04
C LEU A 53 5.18 -6.35 -17.12
N SER A 54 6.14 -5.83 -17.90
CA SER A 54 6.96 -6.66 -18.79
C SER A 54 7.86 -7.61 -17.99
N GLU A 55 8.30 -8.70 -18.64
CA GLU A 55 9.28 -9.63 -18.05
C GLU A 55 10.57 -8.88 -17.69
N GLU A 56 11.05 -7.98 -18.56
CA GLU A 56 12.21 -7.12 -18.35
C GLU A 56 12.05 -6.22 -17.11
N LEU A 57 10.92 -5.51 -17.00
CA LEU A 57 10.63 -4.64 -15.87
C LEU A 57 10.55 -5.43 -14.56
N ARG A 58 9.98 -6.63 -14.59
CA ARG A 58 9.90 -7.55 -13.45
C ARG A 58 11.28 -7.98 -12.96
N GLU A 59 12.18 -8.32 -13.89
CA GLU A 59 13.56 -8.67 -13.58
C GLU A 59 14.35 -7.48 -13.04
N GLU A 60 14.15 -6.29 -13.60
CA GLU A 60 14.83 -5.08 -13.14
C GLU A 60 14.41 -4.69 -11.72
N ILE A 61 13.11 -4.78 -11.40
CA ILE A 61 12.61 -4.62 -10.03
C ILE A 61 13.35 -5.58 -9.08
N TYR A 62 13.44 -6.85 -9.44
CA TYR A 62 14.13 -7.85 -8.62
C TYR A 62 15.61 -7.52 -8.47
N ASN A 63 16.29 -7.12 -9.54
CA ASN A 63 17.71 -6.78 -9.53
C ASN A 63 17.98 -5.60 -8.58
N ARG A 64 17.19 -4.52 -8.66
CA ARG A 64 17.36 -3.35 -7.79
C ARG A 64 17.12 -3.66 -6.31
N VAL A 65 16.08 -4.43 -5.99
CA VAL A 65 15.75 -4.76 -4.59
C VAL A 65 16.72 -5.80 -4.02
N VAL A 66 16.93 -6.92 -4.72
CA VAL A 66 17.65 -8.07 -4.15
C VAL A 66 19.16 -7.97 -4.36
N LYS A 67 19.63 -7.57 -5.55
CA LYS A 67 21.07 -7.47 -5.86
C LYS A 67 21.65 -6.13 -5.41
N GLN A 68 21.01 -5.01 -5.77
CA GLN A 68 21.51 -3.67 -5.42
C GLN A 68 21.10 -3.20 -4.03
N LYS A 69 20.27 -3.97 -3.31
CA LYS A 69 19.79 -3.67 -1.94
C LYS A 69 19.09 -2.30 -1.82
N LYS A 70 18.51 -1.79 -2.91
CA LYS A 70 17.66 -0.60 -2.85
C LYS A 70 16.38 -0.90 -2.08
N SER A 71 15.86 0.08 -1.36
CA SER A 71 14.58 -0.08 -0.68
C SER A 71 13.42 -0.16 -1.68
N VAL A 72 12.38 -0.88 -1.30
CA VAL A 72 11.13 -1.01 -2.09
C VAL A 72 10.56 0.37 -2.44
N ARG A 73 10.67 1.32 -1.51
CA ARG A 73 10.23 2.70 -1.68
C ARG A 73 11.02 3.43 -2.76
N ALA A 74 12.35 3.32 -2.76
CA ALA A 74 13.19 3.92 -3.80
C ALA A 74 12.88 3.34 -5.19
N VAL A 75 12.79 2.01 -5.30
CA VAL A 75 12.50 1.32 -6.57
C VAL A 75 11.12 1.70 -7.12
N SER A 76 10.13 1.84 -6.23
CA SER A 76 8.77 2.26 -6.58
C SER A 76 8.73 3.65 -7.22
N VAL A 77 9.51 4.61 -6.71
CA VAL A 77 9.62 5.96 -7.31
C VAL A 77 10.37 5.92 -8.65
N GLU A 78 11.49 5.21 -8.70
CA GLU A 78 12.33 5.13 -9.91
C GLU A 78 11.60 4.48 -11.09
N LEU A 79 10.85 3.40 -10.85
CA LEU A 79 10.17 2.62 -11.89
C LEU A 79 8.68 2.95 -12.02
N ARG A 80 8.14 3.84 -11.16
CA ARG A 80 6.72 4.25 -11.14
C ARG A 80 5.78 3.04 -11.05
N VAL A 81 6.04 2.21 -10.05
CA VAL A 81 5.27 1.00 -9.70
C VAL A 81 4.90 1.08 -8.23
N ASP A 82 3.67 0.75 -7.83
CA ASP A 82 3.24 0.79 -6.42
C ASP A 82 4.15 -0.11 -5.56
N MET A 83 4.55 0.37 -4.38
CA MET A 83 5.31 -0.38 -3.37
C MET A 83 4.72 -1.77 -3.11
N ARG A 84 3.38 -1.88 -3.07
CA ARG A 84 2.68 -3.16 -2.87
C ARG A 84 2.96 -4.14 -4.01
N ARG A 85 2.97 -3.65 -5.26
CA ARG A 85 3.26 -4.45 -6.45
C ARG A 85 4.74 -4.82 -6.51
N VAL A 86 5.65 -3.88 -6.22
CA VAL A 86 7.10 -4.17 -6.12
C VAL A 86 7.37 -5.32 -5.14
N ALA A 87 6.76 -5.30 -3.94
CA ALA A 87 6.92 -6.36 -2.96
C ALA A 87 6.31 -7.70 -3.42
N ALA A 88 5.22 -7.68 -4.18
CA ALA A 88 4.64 -8.89 -4.78
C ALA A 88 5.53 -9.48 -5.88
N VAL A 89 6.07 -8.63 -6.76
CA VAL A 89 7.00 -9.01 -7.83
C VAL A 89 8.21 -9.73 -7.26
N VAL A 90 8.87 -9.14 -6.25
CA VAL A 90 10.05 -9.75 -5.63
C VAL A 90 9.72 -11.14 -5.09
N ARG A 91 8.61 -11.31 -4.36
CA ARG A 91 8.19 -12.61 -3.83
C ARG A 91 7.92 -13.65 -4.92
N LEU A 92 7.27 -13.25 -6.01
CA LEU A 92 6.97 -14.16 -7.13
C LEU A 92 8.23 -14.56 -7.90
N VAL A 93 9.15 -13.63 -8.14
CA VAL A 93 10.43 -13.93 -8.81
C VAL A 93 11.32 -14.80 -7.92
N GLU A 94 11.32 -14.61 -6.60
CA GLU A 94 12.00 -15.52 -5.67
C GLU A 94 11.44 -16.95 -5.73
N LEU A 95 10.11 -17.07 -5.83
CA LEU A 95 9.45 -18.37 -5.99
C LEU A 95 9.83 -19.03 -7.33
N GLU A 96 9.83 -18.27 -8.42
CA GLU A 96 10.24 -18.73 -9.76
C GLU A 96 11.67 -19.26 -9.75
N LYS A 97 12.62 -18.49 -9.21
CA LYS A 97 14.02 -18.93 -9.05
C LYS A 97 14.17 -20.16 -8.17
N ARG A 98 13.35 -20.28 -7.12
CA ARG A 98 13.31 -21.48 -6.29
C ARG A 98 12.79 -22.69 -7.08
N MET A 99 11.79 -22.52 -7.92
CA MET A 99 11.25 -23.59 -8.79
C MET A 99 12.29 -24.04 -9.82
N GLU A 100 13.00 -23.10 -10.44
CA GLU A 100 14.12 -23.38 -11.34
C GLU A 100 15.22 -24.18 -10.64
N LYS A 101 15.63 -23.74 -9.44
CA LYS A 101 16.63 -24.45 -8.62
C LYS A 101 16.18 -25.86 -8.24
N GLN A 102 14.87 -26.07 -8.10
CA GLN A 102 14.27 -27.39 -7.85
C GLN A 102 14.08 -28.24 -9.12
N GLY A 103 14.39 -27.71 -10.30
CA GLY A 103 14.19 -28.39 -11.58
C GLY A 103 12.72 -28.56 -11.97
N LYS A 104 11.81 -27.74 -11.43
CA LYS A 104 10.40 -27.79 -11.79
C LYS A 104 10.17 -27.13 -13.15
N SER A 105 9.29 -27.69 -13.96
CA SER A 105 8.91 -27.10 -15.24
C SER A 105 8.09 -25.83 -15.04
N LEU A 106 8.48 -24.77 -15.76
CA LEU A 106 7.75 -23.50 -15.80
C LEU A 106 6.76 -23.49 -16.98
N ALA A 107 5.63 -22.82 -16.81
CA ALA A 107 4.60 -22.70 -17.84
C ALA A 107 4.92 -21.59 -18.86
N LEU A 108 6.11 -21.62 -19.46
CA LEU A 108 6.61 -20.56 -20.36
C LEU A 108 5.74 -20.34 -21.61
N PRO A 109 5.27 -21.38 -22.33
CA PRO A 109 4.44 -21.18 -23.52
C PRO A 109 3.12 -20.49 -23.17
N TYR A 110 2.56 -20.82 -22.01
CA TYR A 110 1.35 -20.18 -21.49
C TYR A 110 1.61 -18.72 -21.13
N ALA A 111 2.68 -18.43 -20.38
CA ALA A 111 3.03 -17.07 -19.99
C ALA A 111 3.21 -16.15 -21.21
N ARG A 112 3.97 -16.60 -22.22
CA ARG A 112 4.20 -15.83 -23.45
C ARG A 112 2.90 -15.51 -24.18
N ALA A 113 2.03 -16.50 -24.37
CA ALA A 113 0.74 -16.29 -25.04
C ALA A 113 -0.13 -15.26 -24.29
N ILE A 114 -0.13 -15.26 -22.96
CA ILE A 114 -0.89 -14.28 -22.16
C ILE A 114 -0.27 -12.88 -22.28
N HIS A 115 1.05 -12.74 -22.21
CA HIS A 115 1.74 -11.45 -22.37
C HIS A 115 1.50 -10.83 -23.76
N GLU A 116 1.28 -11.66 -24.78
CA GLU A 116 0.94 -11.19 -26.13
C GLU A 116 -0.51 -10.68 -26.27
N MET A 117 -1.42 -11.09 -25.37
CA MET A 117 -2.85 -10.76 -25.41
C MET A 117 -3.24 -9.51 -24.60
N VAL A 118 -2.40 -9.10 -23.65
CA VAL A 118 -2.67 -8.05 -22.65
C VAL A 118 -1.70 -6.89 -22.87
N PRO A 119 -2.09 -5.61 -22.65
CA PRO A 119 -1.15 -4.52 -22.78
C PRO A 119 -0.03 -4.64 -21.75
N VAL A 120 1.21 -4.33 -22.16
CA VAL A 120 2.42 -4.48 -21.33
C VAL A 120 3.13 -3.15 -21.21
N THR A 121 3.59 -2.81 -20.00
CA THR A 121 4.42 -1.63 -19.76
C THR A 121 5.90 -1.98 -19.96
N PRO A 122 6.59 -1.37 -20.93
CA PRO A 122 8.04 -1.50 -21.08
C PRO A 122 8.77 -0.78 -19.96
N LEU A 123 10.05 -1.09 -19.76
CA LEU A 123 10.88 -0.55 -18.66
C LEU A 123 10.91 1.00 -18.59
N ASP A 124 10.89 1.67 -19.74
CA ASP A 124 11.06 3.13 -19.83
C ASP A 124 9.78 3.94 -19.55
N LYS A 125 8.63 3.28 -19.43
CA LYS A 125 7.34 3.95 -19.26
C LYS A 125 6.84 3.82 -17.82
N PRO A 126 6.19 4.87 -17.27
CA PRO A 126 5.54 4.75 -15.99
C PRO A 126 4.41 3.71 -16.04
N HIS A 127 4.33 2.87 -15.02
CA HIS A 127 3.35 1.78 -14.98
C HIS A 127 2.02 2.20 -14.37
N GLU A 128 2.05 2.81 -13.19
CA GLU A 128 0.85 3.21 -12.44
C GLU A 128 1.10 4.45 -11.57
N GLU A 129 0.01 5.06 -11.07
CA GLU A 129 0.11 6.16 -10.10
C GLU A 129 0.54 5.61 -8.74
N ILE A 130 1.61 6.19 -8.20
CA ILE A 130 2.22 5.73 -6.94
C ILE A 130 1.78 6.54 -5.72
N ASN A 131 1.11 7.69 -5.93
CA ASN A 131 0.68 8.58 -4.85
C ASN A 131 -0.81 8.47 -4.51
N ASP A 132 -1.50 7.46 -5.03
CA ASP A 132 -2.91 7.26 -4.77
C ASP A 132 -3.19 7.04 -3.28
N LEU A 133 -4.07 7.88 -2.74
CA LEU A 133 -4.46 7.87 -1.34
C LEU A 133 -5.87 7.26 -1.19
N PRO A 134 -6.04 6.20 -0.39
CA PRO A 134 -7.36 5.72 -0.05
C PRO A 134 -8.20 6.79 0.68
N VAL A 135 -9.42 7.00 0.20
CA VAL A 135 -10.38 7.92 0.81
C VAL A 135 -10.68 7.44 2.24
N HIS A 136 -10.50 8.34 3.21
CA HIS A 136 -10.73 8.02 4.60
C HIS A 136 -12.18 8.29 4.98
N ARG A 137 -12.78 7.47 5.84
CA ARG A 137 -14.19 7.65 6.25
C ARG A 137 -14.48 9.06 6.79
N LEU A 138 -13.53 9.63 7.54
CA LEU A 138 -13.67 10.97 8.12
C LEU A 138 -13.72 12.10 7.07
N THR A 139 -13.27 11.86 5.83
CA THR A 139 -13.29 12.87 4.76
C THR A 139 -14.56 12.80 3.89
N ASN A 140 -15.46 11.85 4.15
CA ASN A 140 -16.72 11.72 3.43
C ASN A 140 -17.77 12.82 3.70
N PRO A 141 -17.95 13.33 4.95
CA PRO A 141 -18.97 14.33 5.21
C PRO A 141 -18.59 15.67 4.56
N GLN A 142 -19.59 16.36 4.01
CA GLN A 142 -19.45 17.74 3.54
C GLN A 142 -19.46 18.69 4.75
N ILE A 143 -18.39 19.44 4.95
CA ILE A 143 -18.24 20.35 6.09
C ILE A 143 -17.96 21.77 5.59
N PHE A 144 -18.77 22.72 6.04
CA PHE A 144 -18.51 24.16 5.91
C PHE A 144 -18.10 24.69 7.28
N TYR A 145 -16.80 24.81 7.51
CA TYR A 145 -16.26 25.16 8.83
C TYR A 145 -16.11 26.69 8.95
N PRO A 146 -16.82 27.35 9.89
CA PRO A 146 -16.72 28.80 10.06
C PRO A 146 -15.34 29.16 10.65
N VAL A 147 -14.66 30.09 10.00
CA VAL A 147 -13.35 30.60 10.41
C VAL A 147 -13.35 32.12 10.36
N SER A 148 -12.41 32.74 11.09
CA SER A 148 -12.15 34.18 10.95
C SER A 148 -11.80 34.52 9.50
N GLU A 149 -12.21 35.70 9.03
CA GLU A 149 -11.92 36.23 7.70
C GLU A 149 -10.42 36.29 7.37
N SER A 150 -9.59 36.47 8.40
CA SER A 150 -8.13 36.56 8.28
C SER A 150 -7.41 35.24 8.53
N ARG A 151 -8.14 34.15 8.85
CA ARG A 151 -7.52 32.86 9.17
C ARG A 151 -6.99 32.18 7.91
N GLN A 152 -5.70 31.85 7.91
CA GLN A 152 -5.09 30.99 6.89
C GLN A 152 -5.45 29.52 7.15
N PHE A 153 -6.52 29.04 6.53
CA PHE A 153 -6.97 27.66 6.71
C PHE A 153 -6.17 26.70 5.80
N ASN A 154 -5.42 25.77 6.40
CA ASN A 154 -4.51 24.88 5.66
C ASN A 154 -4.95 23.39 5.68
N ARG A 155 -4.16 22.52 5.03
CA ARG A 155 -4.43 21.07 4.97
C ARG A 155 -4.38 20.37 6.34
N VAL A 156 -3.57 20.89 7.27
CA VAL A 156 -3.48 20.38 8.65
C VAL A 156 -4.72 20.76 9.43
N ASP A 157 -5.20 22.00 9.30
CA ASP A 157 -6.47 22.45 9.88
C ASP A 157 -7.64 21.61 9.35
N ALA A 158 -7.69 21.35 8.03
CA ALA A 158 -8.72 20.51 7.44
C ALA A 158 -8.73 19.09 8.03
N GLY A 159 -7.55 18.47 8.18
CA GLY A 159 -7.41 17.16 8.83
C GLY A 159 -7.93 17.16 10.27
N ARG A 160 -7.62 18.21 11.04
CA ARG A 160 -8.14 18.39 12.40
C ARG A 160 -9.65 18.56 12.44
N VAL A 161 -10.22 19.37 11.55
CA VAL A 161 -11.67 19.55 11.44
C VAL A 161 -12.37 18.22 11.15
N PHE A 162 -11.84 17.39 10.23
CA PHE A 162 -12.40 16.06 9.97
C PHE A 162 -12.34 15.11 11.17
N SER A 163 -11.36 15.29 12.05
CA SER A 163 -11.21 14.52 13.29
C SER A 163 -11.94 15.12 14.50
N ALA A 164 -12.64 16.25 14.33
CA ALA A 164 -13.17 17.05 15.43
C ALA A 164 -12.10 17.43 16.47
N ALA A 165 -10.85 17.58 16.03
CA ALA A 165 -9.73 18.00 16.85
C ALA A 165 -9.70 19.54 16.96
N PRO A 166 -9.29 20.08 18.11
CA PRO A 166 -9.09 21.52 18.25
C PRO A 166 -8.01 22.01 17.28
N ALA A 167 -8.05 23.30 16.96
CA ALA A 167 -7.03 23.93 16.16
C ALA A 167 -5.64 23.74 16.81
N LEU A 168 -4.65 23.60 15.94
CA LEU A 168 -3.26 23.46 16.35
C LEU A 168 -2.79 24.76 17.03
N GLU A 169 -1.95 24.66 18.05
CA GLU A 169 -1.39 25.84 18.70
C GLU A 169 -0.66 26.72 17.68
N HIS A 170 -0.83 28.05 17.78
CA HIS A 170 -0.31 28.99 16.79
C HIS A 170 1.21 28.87 16.60
N GLU A 171 1.97 28.66 17.69
CA GLU A 171 3.42 28.45 17.61
C GLU A 171 3.77 27.18 16.86
N GLN A 172 3.08 26.07 17.15
CA GLN A 172 3.33 24.80 16.49
C GLN A 172 2.91 24.84 15.02
N ALA A 173 1.78 25.48 14.71
CA ALA A 173 1.32 25.72 13.35
C ALA A 173 2.32 26.57 12.58
N ALA A 174 2.86 27.63 13.18
CA ALA A 174 3.89 28.47 12.56
C ALA A 174 5.18 27.69 12.28
N LYS A 175 5.63 26.83 13.20
CA LYS A 175 6.78 25.94 13.01
C LYS A 175 6.54 24.95 11.86
N ASP A 176 5.38 24.29 11.85
CA ASP A 176 5.02 23.33 10.82
C ASP A 176 4.88 23.98 9.42
N VAL A 177 4.47 25.25 9.37
CA VAL A 177 4.42 26.05 8.13
C VAL A 177 5.82 26.48 7.68
N ALA A 178 6.70 26.84 8.62
CA ALA A 178 8.08 27.24 8.32
C ALA A 178 8.94 26.08 7.81
N ASP A 179 8.83 24.89 8.42
CA ASP A 179 9.48 23.67 7.94
C ASP A 179 8.48 22.50 7.81
N PRO A 180 7.78 22.43 6.67
CA PRO A 180 6.82 21.36 6.45
C PRO A 180 7.49 20.03 6.09
N SER A 181 8.80 20.00 5.81
CA SER A 181 9.55 18.77 5.54
C SER A 181 9.87 18.05 6.84
N GLU A 182 10.27 18.79 7.88
CA GLU A 182 10.49 18.26 9.23
C GLU A 182 9.18 17.73 9.83
N ALA A 183 8.07 18.47 9.67
CA ALA A 183 6.75 18.05 10.16
C ALA A 183 6.34 16.68 9.58
N ILE A 184 6.54 16.47 8.27
CA ILE A 184 6.29 15.18 7.60
C ILE A 184 7.21 14.09 8.15
N SER A 185 8.50 14.37 8.31
CA SER A 185 9.48 13.42 8.85
C SER A 185 9.11 12.96 10.27
N ARG A 186 8.72 13.89 11.14
CA ARG A 186 8.31 13.62 12.53
C ARG A 186 7.15 12.62 12.59
N VAL A 187 6.11 12.84 11.78
CA VAL A 187 4.92 11.97 11.77
C VAL A 187 5.20 10.61 11.13
N THR A 188 5.93 10.59 10.00
CA THR A 188 6.24 9.33 9.29
C THR A 188 7.18 8.41 10.08
N GLN A 189 8.15 8.98 10.79
CA GLN A 189 9.07 8.23 11.66
C GLN A 189 8.41 7.71 12.94
N ASN A 190 7.37 8.36 13.42
CA ASN A 190 6.71 8.01 14.69
C ASN A 190 5.18 8.11 14.60
N PRO A 191 4.51 7.23 13.83
CA PRO A 191 3.06 7.29 13.65
C PRO A 191 2.28 6.95 14.92
N SER A 192 2.90 6.31 15.91
CA SER A 192 2.27 6.04 17.21
C SER A 192 2.11 7.29 18.08
N HIS A 193 2.82 8.37 17.76
CA HIS A 193 2.79 9.63 18.51
C HIS A 193 1.80 10.64 17.90
N ILE A 194 0.97 10.19 16.96
CA ILE A 194 -0.13 11.01 16.47
C ILE A 194 -1.13 11.23 17.60
N GLU A 195 -1.52 12.49 17.79
CA GLU A 195 -2.52 12.92 18.76
C GLU A 195 -3.82 12.08 18.65
N LEU A 196 -4.38 11.71 19.79
CA LEU A 196 -5.67 11.02 19.91
C LEU A 196 -6.72 12.02 20.41
N VAL A 197 -7.90 11.97 19.83
CA VAL A 197 -9.07 12.77 20.22
C VAL A 197 -10.24 11.83 20.50
N GLY A 198 -11.08 12.19 21.47
CA GLY A 198 -12.22 11.39 21.92
C GLY A 198 -12.05 10.94 23.37
N LYS A 199 -12.96 10.07 23.82
CA LYS A 199 -12.92 9.48 25.16
C LYS A 199 -13.25 7.99 25.09
N GLY A 200 -12.44 7.14 25.73
CA GLY A 200 -12.74 5.72 25.87
C GLY A 200 -12.81 5.02 24.51
N GLU A 201 -13.95 4.42 24.18
CA GLU A 201 -14.12 3.65 22.92
C GLU A 201 -14.22 4.53 21.66
N GLU A 202 -14.45 5.83 21.81
CA GLU A 202 -14.51 6.79 20.70
C GLU A 202 -13.15 7.48 20.42
N GLU A 203 -12.07 7.04 21.07
CA GLU A 203 -10.74 7.55 20.80
C GLU A 203 -10.28 7.22 19.38
N GLN A 204 -9.93 8.27 18.63
CA GLN A 204 -9.44 8.16 17.27
C GLN A 204 -8.23 9.08 17.05
N GLN A 205 -7.32 8.66 16.16
CA GLN A 205 -6.18 9.48 15.78
C GLN A 205 -6.62 10.70 14.96
N VAL A 206 -5.97 11.83 15.21
CA VAL A 206 -6.14 13.04 14.40
C VAL A 206 -5.67 12.75 12.97
N LEU A 207 -6.56 13.04 12.01
CA LEU A 207 -6.35 12.79 10.60
C LEU A 207 -5.21 13.67 10.10
N GLN A 208 -4.15 13.02 9.64
CA GLN A 208 -3.01 13.70 9.04
C GLN A 208 -3.36 14.20 7.63
N PRO A 209 -2.74 15.30 7.17
CA PRO A 209 -2.94 15.81 5.82
C PRO A 209 -2.50 14.79 4.77
N ALA A 210 -3.03 14.91 3.54
CA ALA A 210 -2.70 14.01 2.43
C ALA A 210 -1.18 13.88 2.20
N ASP A 211 -0.44 14.99 2.30
CA ASP A 211 1.01 15.08 2.13
C ASP A 211 1.81 14.11 3.01
N VAL A 212 1.28 13.76 4.18
CA VAL A 212 1.90 12.82 5.13
C VAL A 212 1.44 11.38 4.88
N ARG A 213 0.19 11.21 4.42
CA ARG A 213 -0.47 9.91 4.29
C ARG A 213 -0.16 9.19 2.98
N ILE A 214 0.29 9.89 1.95
CA ILE A 214 0.70 9.28 0.69
C ILE A 214 1.82 8.24 0.90
N PRO A 215 1.96 7.22 0.03
CA PRO A 215 3.04 6.23 0.13
C PRO A 215 4.45 6.84 0.02
N HIS A 216 4.59 7.94 -0.74
CA HIS A 216 5.86 8.61 -1.03
C HIS A 216 5.93 10.06 -0.52
N PRO A 217 5.89 10.30 0.81
CA PRO A 217 5.90 11.65 1.38
C PRO A 217 7.22 12.41 1.11
N HIS A 218 8.32 11.67 0.91
CA HIS A 218 9.63 12.23 0.55
C HIS A 218 9.68 12.87 -0.85
N MET A 219 8.73 12.57 -1.73
CA MET A 219 8.64 13.24 -3.04
C MET A 219 8.15 14.68 -2.90
N VAL A 220 7.24 14.94 -1.96
CA VAL A 220 6.75 16.30 -1.65
C VAL A 220 7.89 17.16 -1.12
N THR A 221 8.70 16.60 -0.22
CA THR A 221 9.86 17.31 0.34
C THR A 221 10.95 17.54 -0.71
N SER A 222 11.26 16.54 -1.54
CA SER A 222 12.19 16.70 -2.67
C SER A 222 11.76 17.81 -3.64
N THR A 223 10.47 17.86 -3.98
CA THR A 223 9.93 18.92 -4.85
C THR A 223 10.06 20.31 -4.22
N ARG A 224 9.93 20.43 -2.89
CA ARG A 224 10.16 21.68 -2.16
C ARG A 224 11.64 22.07 -2.15
N ASP A 225 12.53 21.10 -1.95
CA ASP A 225 13.99 21.33 -1.96
C ASP A 225 14.45 21.89 -3.32
N ILE A 226 13.92 21.33 -4.42
CA ILE A 226 14.15 21.82 -5.79
C ILE A 226 13.71 23.27 -5.94
N ARG A 227 12.54 23.63 -5.39
CA ARG A 227 12.04 25.02 -5.45
C ARG A 227 12.85 25.99 -4.58
N ARG A 228 13.37 25.52 -3.45
CA ARG A 228 14.17 26.34 -2.52
C ARG A 228 15.55 26.64 -3.10
N VAL A 229 16.16 25.68 -3.80
CA VAL A 229 17.52 25.79 -4.31
C VAL A 229 17.62 25.33 -5.77
N PRO A 230 17.03 26.05 -6.74
CA PRO A 230 16.84 25.55 -8.11
C PRO A 230 18.13 25.26 -8.89
N ASN A 231 19.25 25.88 -8.52
CA ASN A 231 20.49 25.82 -9.30
C ASN A 231 21.45 24.69 -8.84
N GLU A 232 21.09 23.91 -7.81
CA GLU A 232 21.99 22.94 -7.20
C GLU A 232 21.53 21.49 -7.40
N SER A 233 21.51 21.04 -8.66
CA SER A 233 21.04 19.68 -9.01
C SER A 233 21.78 18.56 -8.29
N ALA A 234 23.08 18.72 -8.02
CA ALA A 234 23.87 17.72 -7.28
C ALA A 234 23.37 17.57 -5.83
N LYS A 235 23.06 18.69 -5.16
CA LYS A 235 22.55 18.67 -3.78
C LYS A 235 21.16 18.06 -3.69
N HIS A 236 20.32 18.19 -4.72
CA HIS A 236 19.00 17.54 -4.74
C HIS A 236 19.10 16.01 -4.63
N GLY A 237 20.02 15.40 -5.39
CA GLY A 237 20.26 13.97 -5.34
C GLY A 237 20.75 13.51 -3.96
N GLU A 238 21.68 14.27 -3.38
CA GLU A 238 22.23 13.99 -2.04
C GLU A 238 21.18 14.08 -0.94
N LEU A 239 20.40 15.17 -0.90
CA LEU A 239 19.32 15.37 0.07
C LEU A 239 18.24 14.29 -0.03
N TYR A 240 17.89 13.92 -1.27
CA TYR A 240 16.92 12.86 -1.52
C TYR A 240 17.41 11.50 -1.01
N GLN A 241 18.65 11.12 -1.32
CA GLN A 241 19.23 9.85 -0.88
C GLN A 241 19.41 9.81 0.64
N ALA A 242 19.89 10.91 1.26
CA ALA A 242 20.03 11.02 2.71
C ALA A 242 18.68 10.87 3.44
N ARG A 243 17.60 11.40 2.84
CA ARG A 243 16.25 11.28 3.41
C ARG A 243 15.71 9.86 3.31
N LEU A 244 15.87 9.22 2.15
CA LEU A 244 15.47 7.82 1.95
C LEU A 244 16.23 6.90 2.90
N SER A 245 17.55 7.04 3.01
CA SER A 245 18.36 6.21 3.91
C SER A 245 17.98 6.39 5.37
N LYS A 246 17.70 7.63 5.82
CA LYS A 246 17.18 7.90 7.17
C LYS A 246 15.83 7.23 7.43
N GLN A 247 14.91 7.30 6.47
CA GLN A 247 13.59 6.67 6.59
C GLN A 247 13.70 5.14 6.61
N ASP A 248 14.52 4.57 5.74
CA ASP A 248 14.73 3.12 5.65
C ASP A 248 15.42 2.58 6.92
N ALA A 249 16.40 3.32 7.48
CA ALA A 249 17.03 2.98 8.75
C ALA A 249 16.01 2.98 9.91
N ALA A 250 15.14 4.00 9.98
CA ALA A 250 14.08 4.07 11.00
C ALA A 250 13.06 2.93 10.86
N ASP A 251 12.67 2.57 9.62
CA ASP A 251 11.76 1.46 9.34
C ASP A 251 12.40 0.10 9.72
N GLN A 252 13.69 -0.08 9.46
CA GLN A 252 14.45 -1.28 9.84
C GLN A 252 14.60 -1.41 11.36
N GLU A 253 14.98 -0.32 12.03
CA GLU A 253 15.09 -0.29 13.48
C GLU A 253 13.76 -0.60 14.15
N ARG A 254 12.65 -0.02 13.66
CA ARG A 254 11.31 -0.32 14.17
C ARG A 254 10.97 -1.80 14.03
N LYS A 255 11.26 -2.41 12.86
CA LYS A 255 11.04 -3.85 12.65
C LYS A 255 11.86 -4.70 13.61
N ARG A 256 13.13 -4.35 13.81
CA ARG A 256 14.03 -5.02 14.77
C ARG A 256 13.47 -4.94 16.19
N LEU A 257 13.11 -3.74 16.65
CA LEU A 257 12.55 -3.53 18.00
C LEU A 257 11.25 -4.31 18.23
N ILE A 258 10.36 -4.35 17.22
CA ILE A 258 9.13 -5.14 17.29
C ILE A 258 9.45 -6.64 17.41
N GLN A 259 10.43 -7.13 16.64
CA GLN A 259 10.84 -8.53 16.66
C GLN A 259 11.48 -8.91 18.00
N GLU A 260 12.43 -8.11 18.49
CA GLU A 260 13.05 -8.30 19.80
C GLU A 260 12.02 -8.27 20.93
N ARG A 261 11.04 -7.36 20.87
CA ARG A 261 9.96 -7.29 21.86
C ARG A 261 9.11 -8.56 21.85
N LYS A 262 8.78 -9.09 20.66
CA LYS A 262 8.05 -10.35 20.54
C LYS A 262 8.85 -11.53 21.09
N GLU A 263 10.14 -11.61 20.79
CA GLU A 263 11.02 -12.67 21.27
C GLU A 263 11.18 -12.63 22.80
N LYS A 264 11.34 -11.43 23.38
CA LYS A 264 11.41 -11.26 24.84
C LYS A 264 10.11 -11.64 25.55
N GLN A 265 8.96 -11.53 24.89
CA GLN A 265 7.66 -11.93 25.44
C GLN A 265 7.40 -13.43 25.36
N THR A 266 8.11 -14.16 24.50
CA THR A 266 7.90 -15.59 24.28
C THR A 266 9.01 -16.41 24.93
N GLN A 267 8.69 -17.08 26.04
CA GLN A 267 9.57 -18.09 26.64
C GLN A 267 9.40 -19.43 25.91
N ARG A 268 10.51 -19.99 25.40
CA ARG A 268 10.55 -21.30 24.76
C ARG A 268 11.11 -22.33 25.73
N VAL A 269 10.34 -23.38 26.01
CA VAL A 269 10.71 -24.46 26.94
C VAL A 269 10.61 -25.80 26.21
N GLN A 270 11.73 -26.51 26.07
CA GLN A 270 11.78 -27.85 25.48
C GLN A 270 12.35 -28.84 26.52
N PRO A 271 11.48 -29.58 27.24
CA PRO A 271 11.92 -30.64 28.15
C PRO A 271 12.61 -31.78 27.39
N ALA A 272 13.61 -32.41 28.00
CA ALA A 272 14.42 -33.47 27.37
C ALA A 272 13.58 -34.64 26.84
N ASP A 273 12.52 -35.01 27.57
CA ASP A 273 11.64 -36.13 27.23
C ASP A 273 10.38 -35.70 26.43
N SER A 274 10.27 -34.43 26.03
CA SER A 274 9.09 -33.89 25.35
C SER A 274 9.23 -33.90 23.83
N ARG A 275 8.16 -34.36 23.15
CA ARG A 275 8.01 -34.25 21.69
C ARG A 275 7.70 -32.83 21.22
N PHE A 276 7.33 -31.93 22.13
CA PHE A 276 6.84 -30.59 21.81
C PHE A 276 7.72 -29.50 22.45
N GLU A 277 7.88 -28.40 21.70
CA GLU A 277 8.39 -27.13 22.19
C GLU A 277 7.20 -26.32 22.74
N PHE A 278 7.21 -26.01 24.03
CA PHE A 278 6.19 -25.16 24.64
C PHE A 278 6.59 -23.68 24.47
N ARG A 279 5.70 -22.88 23.89
CA ARG A 279 5.87 -21.43 23.74
C ARG A 279 4.91 -20.73 24.68
N ILE A 280 5.45 -20.20 25.78
CA ILE A 280 4.71 -19.50 26.81
C ILE A 280 4.85 -18.02 26.52
N ASN A 281 3.72 -17.37 26.20
CA ASN A 281 3.69 -15.93 25.97
C ASN A 281 3.19 -15.26 27.24
N ASP A 282 4.00 -14.38 27.82
CA ASP A 282 3.58 -13.60 28.97
C ASP A 282 2.58 -12.52 28.53
N VAL A 283 1.39 -12.55 29.14
CA VAL A 283 0.33 -11.58 28.86
C VAL A 283 -0.09 -10.89 30.14
N VAL A 284 -0.03 -9.57 30.14
CA VAL A 284 -0.46 -8.74 31.27
C VAL A 284 -1.97 -8.56 31.23
N VAL A 285 -2.68 -9.12 32.22
CA VAL A 285 -4.13 -8.91 32.41
C VAL A 285 -4.32 -7.81 33.45
N SER A 286 -4.43 -6.56 32.99
CA SER A 286 -4.71 -5.38 33.82
C SER A 286 -6.02 -4.72 33.41
N GLN A 287 -6.48 -3.72 34.19
CA GLN A 287 -7.61 -2.87 33.78
C GLN A 287 -7.37 -2.15 32.45
N GLU A 288 -6.11 -1.88 32.09
CA GLU A 288 -5.75 -1.27 30.81
C GLU A 288 -5.93 -2.26 29.65
N THR A 289 -5.47 -3.50 29.83
CA THR A 289 -5.61 -4.55 28.81
C THR A 289 -7.07 -5.00 28.63
N THR A 290 -7.81 -5.14 29.74
CA THR A 290 -9.20 -5.67 29.71
C THR A 290 -10.25 -4.56 29.56
N GLY A 291 -9.87 -3.30 29.80
CA GLY A 291 -10.78 -2.16 29.85
C GLY A 291 -11.51 -2.07 31.20
N LYS A 292 -12.04 -0.89 31.52
CA LYS A 292 -12.78 -0.63 32.77
C LYS A 292 -13.96 -1.59 32.97
N ASP A 293 -14.66 -1.90 31.88
CA ASP A 293 -15.85 -2.77 31.88
C ASP A 293 -15.53 -4.23 31.53
N GLY A 294 -14.24 -4.57 31.39
CA GLY A 294 -13.80 -5.91 30.98
C GLY A 294 -14.07 -6.26 29.51
N ARG A 295 -14.43 -5.28 28.66
CA ARG A 295 -14.90 -5.50 27.28
C ARG A 295 -13.89 -5.20 26.17
N ASN A 296 -12.59 -5.03 26.46
CA ASN A 296 -11.59 -4.66 25.44
C ASN A 296 -11.32 -5.74 24.38
N ALA A 297 -11.37 -5.38 23.08
CA ALA A 297 -11.15 -6.27 21.94
C ALA A 297 -9.77 -6.97 21.93
N ARG A 298 -8.75 -6.40 22.58
CA ARG A 298 -7.39 -6.96 22.66
C ARG A 298 -7.16 -7.87 23.88
N ALA A 299 -8.15 -8.02 24.76
CA ALA A 299 -8.01 -8.82 25.96
C ALA A 299 -7.82 -10.33 25.62
N PRO A 300 -6.84 -11.02 26.24
CA PRO A 300 -6.66 -12.46 26.06
C PRO A 300 -7.78 -13.25 26.74
N GLY A 301 -8.03 -14.47 26.27
CA GLY A 301 -8.95 -15.43 26.90
C GLY A 301 -10.35 -15.50 26.29
N ARG A 302 -11.14 -16.47 26.76
CA ARG A 302 -12.53 -16.66 26.34
C ARG A 302 -13.46 -15.81 27.21
N ARG A 303 -14.28 -14.97 26.59
CA ARG A 303 -15.22 -14.08 27.29
C ARG A 303 -16.38 -14.87 27.94
N TYR A 304 -16.74 -14.50 29.16
CA TYR A 304 -17.89 -15.06 29.90
C TYR A 304 -19.19 -14.32 29.55
N GLY A 305 -20.33 -14.97 29.76
CA GLY A 305 -21.66 -14.39 29.52
C GLY A 305 -22.05 -14.24 28.05
N VAL A 306 -21.34 -14.90 27.13
CA VAL A 306 -21.61 -14.86 25.68
C VAL A 306 -21.97 -16.27 25.18
N PRO A 307 -23.20 -16.51 24.66
CA PRO A 307 -23.59 -17.80 24.10
C PRO A 307 -22.86 -18.07 22.79
N ASN A 308 -22.86 -19.33 22.34
CA ASN A 308 -22.26 -19.70 21.07
C ASN A 308 -23.03 -19.08 19.89
N TYR A 309 -22.31 -18.49 18.93
CA TYR A 309 -22.87 -17.87 17.71
C TYR A 309 -23.02 -18.84 16.53
N ASP A 310 -22.85 -20.15 16.74
CA ASP A 310 -22.90 -21.15 15.66
C ASP A 310 -24.20 -21.17 14.84
N ARG A 311 -25.32 -20.76 15.44
CA ARG A 311 -26.64 -20.67 14.80
C ARG A 311 -26.93 -19.29 14.20
N LYS A 312 -26.02 -18.32 14.35
CA LYS A 312 -26.19 -16.96 13.81
C LYS A 312 -25.94 -16.97 12.30
N LYS A 313 -26.90 -16.45 11.54
CA LYS A 313 -26.77 -16.29 10.08
C LYS A 313 -25.58 -15.37 9.76
N GLY A 314 -24.74 -15.77 8.80
CA GLY A 314 -23.57 -15.01 8.37
C GLY A 314 -22.32 -15.18 9.25
N GLN A 315 -22.30 -16.12 10.19
CA GLN A 315 -21.12 -16.39 11.01
C GLN A 315 -19.98 -17.00 10.16
N VAL A 316 -18.80 -16.39 10.17
CA VAL A 316 -17.61 -16.91 9.47
C VAL A 316 -17.02 -18.08 10.25
N LYS A 317 -16.95 -19.25 9.60
CA LYS A 317 -16.39 -20.51 10.13
C LYS A 317 -15.14 -20.99 9.38
N ILE A 318 -14.61 -20.12 8.51
CA ILE A 318 -13.44 -20.38 7.67
C ILE A 318 -12.27 -19.54 8.21
N PRO A 319 -11.01 -20.02 8.16
CA PRO A 319 -9.86 -19.24 8.59
C PRO A 319 -9.80 -17.88 7.87
N THR A 320 -9.75 -16.78 8.63
CA THR A 320 -9.70 -15.40 8.09
C THR A 320 -8.28 -14.90 7.88
N ARG A 321 -7.27 -15.62 8.37
CA ARG A 321 -5.85 -15.30 8.25
C ARG A 321 -5.05 -16.59 8.12
N VAL A 322 -4.17 -16.62 7.13
CA VAL A 322 -3.18 -17.68 6.94
C VAL A 322 -1.81 -17.03 7.05
N GLU A 323 -0.99 -17.50 7.99
CA GLU A 323 0.38 -17.03 8.14
C GLU A 323 1.29 -17.90 7.25
N VAL A 324 2.14 -17.23 6.46
CA VAL A 324 3.09 -17.84 5.50
C VAL A 324 4.49 -17.43 5.90
#